data_AF-A0A4Q2V0D9-F1
#
_entry.id   AF-A0A4Q2V0D9-F1
#
_cell.length_a   1.000
_cell.length_b   1.000
_cell.length_c   1.000
_cell.angle_alpha   90.00
_cell.angle_beta   90.00
_cell.angle_gamma   90.00
#
_symmetry.space_group_name_H-M   'P 1'
#
loop_
_entity.id
_entity.type
_entity.pdbx_description
1 polymer ?
#
loop_
_entity_poly.entity_id
_entity_poly.type
_entity_poly.pdbx_seq_one_letter_code
_entity_poly.pdbx_strand_id
1 'polypeptide(L)'
;MASQRPRSVYTEDEMADAILDVTENGLSQNHAAQKHGIPQQSISDRFHGQTALDDQVQPNRHLSRNQEANLASWIFRQESLGYAPSHGQIRACVVAL
;
A
#
# COMPACT_ATOMS: atom_id res chain seq x y z
N MET A 1 -10.48 18.57 -14.45
CA MET A 1 -11.04 18.69 -13.09
C MET A 1 -10.29 17.72 -12.20
N ALA A 2 -9.26 18.19 -11.49
CA ALA A 2 -8.56 17.36 -10.52
C ALA A 2 -9.40 17.33 -9.25
N SER A 3 -10.20 16.28 -9.05
CA SER A 3 -10.85 16.05 -7.76
C SER A 3 -9.77 15.84 -6.72
N GLN A 4 -9.52 16.87 -5.91
CA GLN A 4 -8.74 16.75 -4.68
C GLN A 4 -9.42 15.71 -3.81
N ARG A 5 -8.89 14.48 -3.84
CA ARG A 5 -9.31 13.41 -2.94
C ARG A 5 -9.04 13.91 -1.52
N PRO A 6 -10.04 13.94 -0.62
CA PRO A 6 -9.78 14.27 0.79
C PRO A 6 -8.67 13.34 1.28
N ARG A 7 -7.64 13.92 1.93
CA ARG A 7 -6.57 13.14 2.57
C ARG A 7 -7.26 12.13 3.48
N SER A 8 -7.07 10.85 3.17
CA SER A 8 -7.77 9.74 3.80
C SER A 8 -7.75 9.87 5.32
N VAL A 9 -8.93 9.99 5.93
CA VAL A 9 -9.13 9.86 7.38
C VAL A 9 -9.30 8.38 7.75
N TYR A 10 -9.29 7.47 6.77
CA TYR A 10 -9.39 6.04 6.99
C TYR A 10 -8.02 5.35 6.88
N THR A 11 -7.84 4.34 7.70
CA THR A 11 -6.68 3.46 7.79
C THR A 11 -6.77 2.29 6.80
N GLU A 12 -5.65 1.63 6.53
CA GLU A 12 -5.66 0.40 5.71
C GLU A 12 -6.43 -0.74 6.39
N ASP A 13 -6.43 -0.78 7.73
CA ASP A 13 -7.17 -1.79 8.49
C ASP A 13 -8.68 -1.62 8.31
N GLU A 14 -9.19 -0.37 8.40
CA GLU A 14 -10.60 -0.08 8.11
C GLU A 14 -10.97 -0.42 6.66
N MET A 15 -10.05 -0.23 5.71
CA MET A 15 -10.25 -0.63 4.32
C MET A 15 -10.32 -2.17 4.17
N ALA A 16 -9.47 -2.91 4.88
CA ALA A 16 -9.50 -4.36 4.89
C ALA A 16 -10.81 -4.90 5.47
N ASP A 17 -11.27 -4.34 6.58
CA ASP A 17 -12.56 -4.68 7.19
C ASP A 17 -13.73 -4.35 6.26
N ALA A 18 -13.67 -3.23 5.54
CA ALA A 18 -14.68 -2.86 4.56
C ALA A 18 -14.72 -3.82 3.35
N ILE A 19 -13.58 -4.31 2.89
CA ILE A 19 -13.52 -5.31 1.82
C ILE A 19 -14.09 -6.64 2.32
N LEU A 20 -13.72 -7.06 3.53
CA LEU A 20 -14.20 -8.30 4.14
C LEU A 20 -15.72 -8.28 4.33
N ASP A 21 -16.28 -7.14 4.73
CA ASP A 21 -17.72 -6.93 4.81
C ASP A 21 -18.45 -7.10 3.46
N VAL A 22 -17.81 -6.71 2.36
CA VAL A 22 -18.36 -6.87 1.02
C VAL A 22 -18.24 -8.32 0.52
N THR A 23 -17.14 -9.01 0.83
CA THR A 23 -16.87 -10.36 0.32
C THR A 23 -17.47 -11.48 1.17
N GLU A 24 -17.41 -11.36 2.50
CA GLU A 24 -17.81 -12.42 3.44
C GLU A 24 -19.19 -12.14 4.07
N ASN A 25 -19.44 -10.88 4.45
CA ASN A 25 -20.72 -10.51 5.08
C ASN A 25 -21.80 -10.12 4.06
N GLY A 26 -21.49 -10.14 2.77
CA GLY A 26 -22.44 -9.88 1.67
C GLY A 26 -23.00 -8.45 1.65
N LEU A 27 -22.33 -7.51 2.31
CA LEU A 27 -22.75 -6.11 2.31
C LEU A 27 -22.49 -5.46 0.95
N SER A 28 -23.37 -4.55 0.54
CA SER A 28 -23.08 -3.71 -0.64
C SER A 28 -21.92 -2.76 -0.35
N GLN A 29 -21.16 -2.39 -1.38
CA GLN A 29 -20.03 -1.45 -1.22
C GLN A 29 -20.46 -0.11 -0.60
N ASN A 30 -21.69 0.37 -0.88
CA ASN A 30 -22.25 1.57 -0.27
C ASN A 30 -22.49 1.40 1.24
N HIS A 31 -22.97 0.22 1.64
CA HIS A 31 -23.24 -0.07 3.04
C HIS A 31 -21.93 -0.25 3.84
N ALA A 32 -20.94 -0.94 3.26
CA ALA A 32 -19.61 -1.07 3.84
C ALA A 32 -18.90 0.30 3.95
N ALA A 33 -19.00 1.13 2.91
CA ALA A 33 -18.50 2.51 2.91
C ALA A 33 -19.08 3.33 4.06
N GLN A 34 -20.39 3.28 4.27
CA GLN A 34 -21.05 4.02 5.33
C GLN A 34 -20.68 3.49 6.72
N LYS A 35 -20.56 2.16 6.88
CA LYS A 35 -20.19 1.51 8.14
C LYS A 35 -18.77 1.89 8.59
N HIS A 36 -17.83 1.94 7.66
CA HIS A 36 -16.41 2.21 7.96
C HIS A 36 -15.97 3.66 7.71
N GLY A 37 -16.89 4.53 7.29
CA GLY A 37 -16.56 5.93 7.00
C GLY A 37 -15.64 6.10 5.78
N ILE A 38 -15.58 5.10 4.90
CA ILE A 38 -14.70 5.07 3.72
C ILE A 38 -15.51 5.51 2.49
N PRO A 39 -14.99 6.36 1.60
CA PRO A 39 -15.64 6.63 0.32
C PRO A 39 -15.83 5.34 -0.47
N GLN A 40 -17.05 5.07 -0.94
CA GLN A 40 -17.35 3.86 -1.72
C GLN A 40 -16.45 3.72 -2.96
N GLN A 41 -16.07 4.85 -3.57
CA GLN A 41 -15.16 4.85 -4.70
C GLN A 41 -13.77 4.29 -4.33
N SER A 42 -13.29 4.49 -3.10
CA SER A 42 -12.03 3.90 -2.63
C SER A 42 -12.11 2.38 -2.44
N ILE A 43 -13.27 1.87 -1.99
CA ILE A 43 -13.54 0.42 -1.96
C ILE A 43 -13.58 -0.14 -3.38
N SER A 44 -14.26 0.54 -4.30
CA SER A 44 -14.31 0.13 -5.71
C SER A 44 -12.91 0.11 -6.34
N ASP A 45 -12.11 1.17 -6.14
CA ASP A 45 -10.73 1.26 -6.63
C ASP A 45 -9.89 0.05 -6.15
N ARG A 46 -10.08 -0.39 -4.89
CA ARG A 46 -9.42 -1.60 -4.33
C ARG A 46 -9.84 -2.88 -5.03
N PHE A 47 -11.13 -3.06 -5.30
CA PHE A 47 -11.62 -4.20 -6.08
C PHE A 47 -11.05 -4.22 -7.51
N HIS A 48 -10.74 -3.05 -8.08
CA HIS A 48 -10.08 -2.91 -9.39
C HIS A 48 -8.55 -3.00 -9.30
N GLY A 49 -7.99 -3.35 -8.15
CA GLY A 49 -6.55 -3.57 -7.95
C GLY A 49 -5.73 -2.30 -7.70
N GLN A 50 -6.35 -1.13 -7.48
CA GLN A 50 -5.62 0.05 -7.04
C GLN A 50 -5.29 -0.07 -5.56
N THR A 51 -4.01 0.00 -5.22
CA THR A 51 -3.52 0.09 -3.84
C THR A 51 -3.66 1.52 -3.29
N ALA A 52 -3.44 1.67 -1.98
CA ALA A 52 -3.44 2.97 -1.31
C ALA A 52 -2.57 3.98 -2.06
N LEU A 53 -2.95 5.25 -2.10
CA LEU A 53 -2.11 6.29 -2.69
C LEU A 53 -0.70 6.34 -2.07
N ASP A 54 -0.57 5.91 -0.81
CA ASP A 54 0.70 5.89 -0.08
C ASP A 54 1.57 4.65 -0.39
N ASP A 55 0.94 3.57 -0.85
CA ASP A 55 1.59 2.32 -1.30
C ASP A 55 1.77 2.26 -2.82
N GLN A 56 1.12 3.14 -3.56
CA GLN A 56 1.36 3.31 -4.99
C GLN A 56 2.77 3.83 -5.23
N VAL A 57 3.46 3.21 -6.19
CA VAL A 57 4.76 3.63 -6.71
C VAL A 57 4.59 5.03 -7.28
N GLN A 58 5.06 6.04 -6.53
CA GLN A 58 4.98 7.44 -6.92
C GLN A 58 5.95 7.69 -8.10
N PRO A 59 5.74 8.72 -8.94
CA PRO A 59 6.63 9.01 -10.07
C PRO A 59 8.12 9.14 -9.72
N ASN A 60 8.42 9.52 -8.47
CA ASN A 60 9.78 9.66 -7.94
C ASN A 60 10.20 8.56 -6.96
N ARG A 61 9.34 7.57 -6.66
CA ARG A 61 9.70 6.39 -5.86
C ARG A 61 9.70 5.17 -6.77
N HIS A 62 10.82 4.49 -6.84
CA HIS A 62 10.95 3.26 -7.65
C HIS A 62 10.31 2.04 -6.98
N LEU A 63 10.07 2.10 -5.67
CA LEU A 63 9.56 1.01 -4.86
C LEU A 63 8.33 1.47 -4.06
N SER A 64 7.41 0.55 -3.77
CA SER A 64 6.35 0.77 -2.78
C SER A 64 6.94 0.83 -1.37
N ARG A 65 6.21 1.37 -0.39
CA ARG A 65 6.67 1.40 1.02
C ARG A 65 7.00 0.01 1.56
N ASN A 66 6.21 -0.99 1.19
CA ASN A 66 6.47 -2.39 1.58
C ASN A 66 7.77 -2.91 0.98
N GLN A 67 8.06 -2.59 -0.28
CA GLN A 67 9.34 -2.95 -0.91
C GLN A 67 10.52 -2.20 -0.28
N GLU A 68 10.35 -0.91 0.05
CA GLU A 68 11.37 -0.12 0.78
C GLU A 68 11.63 -0.70 2.18
N ALA A 69 10.59 -1.09 2.91
CA ALA A 69 10.71 -1.71 4.23
C ALA A 69 11.42 -3.08 4.18
N ASN A 70 11.12 -3.89 3.17
CA ASN A 70 11.81 -5.15 2.93
C ASN A 70 13.28 -4.92 2.56
N LEU A 71 13.57 -3.93 1.71
CA LEU A 71 14.94 -3.56 1.34
C LEU A 71 15.73 -3.06 2.55
N ALA A 72 15.13 -2.21 3.39
CA ALA A 72 15.75 -1.72 4.62
C ALA A 72 16.05 -2.87 5.60
N SER A 73 15.08 -3.77 5.80
CA SER A 73 15.25 -4.95 6.63
C SER A 73 16.37 -5.85 6.12
N TRP A 74 16.47 -6.02 4.80
CA TRP A 74 17.58 -6.74 4.17
C TRP A 74 18.92 -6.04 4.42
N ILE A 75 19.02 -4.70 4.26
CA ILE A 75 20.24 -3.93 4.53
C ILE A 75 20.68 -4.10 5.98
N PHE A 76 19.79 -3.93 6.97
CA PHE A 76 20.13 -4.10 8.38
C PHE A 76 20.58 -5.52 8.70
N ARG A 77 20.00 -6.52 8.02
CA ARG A 77 20.42 -7.91 8.15
C ARG A 77 21.80 -8.15 7.53
N GLN A 78 22.17 -7.45 6.47
CA GLN A 78 23.54 -7.51 5.93
C GLN A 78 24.53 -6.84 6.89
N GLU A 79 24.16 -5.69 7.46
CA GLU A 79 25.00 -4.96 8.43
C GLU A 79 25.29 -5.79 9.69
N SER A 80 24.29 -6.51 10.22
CA SER A 80 24.50 -7.39 11.38
C SER A 80 25.40 -8.59 11.08
N LEU A 81 25.56 -8.96 9.81
CA LEU A 81 26.52 -9.95 9.33
C LEU A 81 27.91 -9.35 9.04
N GLY A 82 28.09 -8.04 9.27
CA GLY A 82 29.34 -7.32 8.99
C GLY A 82 29.52 -6.93 7.52
N TYR A 83 28.48 -7.07 6.69
CA TYR A 83 28.51 -6.70 5.28
C TYR A 83 27.73 -5.41 5.04
N ALA A 84 28.43 -4.36 4.62
CA ALA A 84 27.78 -3.13 4.15
C ALA A 84 27.53 -3.24 2.63
N PRO A 85 26.27 -3.39 2.17
CA PRO A 85 25.99 -3.49 0.75
C PRO A 85 26.30 -2.16 0.03
N SER A 86 27.00 -2.24 -1.09
CA SER A 86 27.27 -1.08 -1.95
C SER A 86 26.01 -0.59 -2.66
N HIS A 87 26.01 0.69 -3.06
CA HIS A 87 24.93 1.28 -3.85
C HIS A 87 24.59 0.46 -5.12
N GLY A 88 25.60 -0.15 -5.76
CA GLY A 88 25.39 -1.02 -6.93
C GLY A 88 24.63 -2.30 -6.60
N GLN A 89 24.93 -2.93 -5.46
CA GLN A 89 24.22 -4.12 -4.98
C GLN A 89 22.78 -3.78 -4.58
N ILE A 90 22.57 -2.64 -3.92
CA ILE A 90 21.23 -2.15 -3.59
C ILE A 90 20.42 -1.96 -4.88
N ARG A 91 20.98 -1.28 -5.89
CA ARG A 91 20.32 -1.08 -7.18
C ARG A 91 20.00 -2.41 -7.89
N ALA A 92 20.92 -3.38 -7.87
CA ALA A 92 20.67 -4.71 -8.43
C ALA A 92 19.54 -5.44 -7.70
N CYS A 93 19.47 -5.30 -6.38
CA CYS A 93 18.40 -5.86 -5.56
C CYS A 93 17.05 -5.23 -5.89
N VAL A 94 17.00 -3.90 -6.07
CA VAL A 94 15.79 -3.16 -6.49
C VAL A 94 15.29 -3.59 -7.86
N VAL A 95 16.19 -3.88 -8.81
CA VAL A 95 15.82 -4.36 -10.17
C VAL A 95 15.26 -5.80 -10.14
N ALA A 96 15.55 -6.56 -9.09
CA ALA A 96 15.12 -7.95 -8.94
C ALA A 96 13.82 -8.12 -8.11
N LEU A 97 13.27 -7.03 -7.56
CA LEU A 97 12.01 -6.97 -6.79
C LEU A 97 10.80 -6.64 -7.68
#